data_AF-A0A355KPN9-F1
#
_entry.id   AF-A0A355KPN9-F1
#
_cell.length_a   1.000
_cell.length_b   1.000
_cell.length_c   1.000
_cell.angle_alpha   90.00
_cell.angle_beta   90.00
_cell.angle_gamma   90.00
#
_symmetry.space_group_name_H-M   'P 1'
#
loop_
_entity.id
_entity.type
_entity.pdbx_description
1 polymer ?
#
loop_
_entity_poly.entity_id
_entity_poly.type
_entity_poly.pdbx_seq_one_letter_code
_entity_poly.pdbx_strand_id
1 'polypeptide(L)'
;MKKILIRMLLGASFIVCLSLPLFVGAGSQSYEELINRIQSKLAYTLGAVSLENPWELSQALFDVGSVKGLIDNEARSTAVVSVAAKRKLDKAIMAIEDALKIMQKDWGSGERRQQAATQRKLLESVQKSLKIGVFDTTTTQALKEALDVALESFIINLKNNLPILEEIKEVKEIKKAPQAAIGQV
;
A
#
# COMPACT_ATOMS: atom_id res chain seq x y z
N MET A 1 -40.33 -32.61 32.24
CA MET A 1 -39.05 -32.25 32.89
C MET A 1 -39.11 -30.78 33.26
N LYS A 2 -39.10 -30.48 34.57
CA LYS A 2 -39.38 -29.15 35.14
C LYS A 2 -38.13 -28.26 35.12
N LYS A 3 -38.32 -26.99 34.77
CA LYS A 3 -37.37 -25.87 34.79
C LYS A 3 -37.06 -25.43 36.22
N ILE A 4 -35.82 -25.01 36.52
CA ILE A 4 -35.52 -23.98 37.54
C ILE A 4 -34.33 -23.09 37.09
N LEU A 5 -34.66 -21.80 36.85
CA LEU A 5 -33.96 -20.52 37.13
C LEU A 5 -32.43 -20.43 36.99
N ILE A 6 -31.82 -19.66 36.07
CA ILE A 6 -31.68 -18.18 35.96
C ILE A 6 -31.40 -17.45 37.30
N ARG A 7 -30.17 -16.92 37.49
CA ARG A 7 -29.80 -15.48 37.56
C ARG A 7 -28.48 -15.22 38.32
N MET A 8 -27.77 -14.19 37.83
CA MET A 8 -26.72 -13.38 38.48
C MET A 8 -25.34 -14.06 38.58
N LEU A 9 -24.21 -13.48 38.16
CA LEU A 9 -23.81 -12.07 38.17
C LEU A 9 -22.68 -11.85 37.13
N LEU A 10 -22.78 -10.76 36.36
CA LEU A 10 -21.63 -10.12 35.72
C LEU A 10 -20.59 -9.72 36.79
N GLY A 11 -19.29 -9.83 36.47
CA GLY A 11 -18.23 -9.26 37.30
C GLY A 11 -16.83 -9.66 36.84
N ALA A 12 -16.15 -8.73 36.17
CA ALA A 12 -14.80 -8.81 35.61
C ALA A 12 -13.67 -9.32 36.53
N SER A 13 -12.71 -10.06 35.94
CA SER A 13 -11.25 -9.87 36.01
C SER A 13 -10.60 -11.05 35.24
N PHE A 14 -10.08 -10.97 34.03
CA PHE A 14 -8.89 -10.24 33.53
C PHE A 14 -7.78 -10.00 34.58
N ILE A 15 -6.65 -10.70 34.38
CA ILE A 15 -5.22 -10.42 34.63
C ILE A 15 -4.53 -11.81 34.47
N VAL A 16 -3.91 -12.14 33.33
CA VAL A 16 -2.59 -11.71 32.82
C VAL A 16 -1.44 -12.02 33.81
N CYS A 17 -0.77 -13.15 33.58
CA CYS A 17 0.65 -13.34 33.87
C CYS A 17 1.21 -14.13 32.68
N LEU A 18 1.79 -13.47 31.66
CA LEU A 18 3.20 -13.06 31.59
C LEU A 18 4.17 -14.20 31.93
N SER A 19 4.44 -15.03 30.93
CA SER A 19 5.72 -15.73 30.76
C SER A 19 6.28 -15.42 29.38
N LEU A 20 7.06 -14.34 29.29
CA LEU A 20 8.03 -14.08 28.21
C LEU A 20 9.21 -15.09 28.32
N PRO A 21 10.08 -15.23 27.32
CA PRO A 21 9.82 -15.56 25.92
C PRO A 21 10.76 -16.71 25.49
N LEU A 22 10.22 -17.83 25.01
CA LEU A 22 11.02 -18.85 24.30
C LEU A 22 10.85 -18.64 22.79
N PHE A 23 11.55 -17.64 22.25
CA PHE A 23 11.84 -17.54 20.82
C PHE A 23 13.34 -17.32 20.64
N VAL A 24 14.13 -18.28 21.13
CA VAL A 24 15.52 -18.46 20.71
C VAL A 24 15.45 -19.32 19.45
N GLY A 25 15.48 -18.69 18.26
CA GLY A 25 15.50 -19.42 17.00
C GLY A 25 14.91 -18.76 15.74
N ALA A 26 14.53 -17.49 15.74
CA ALA A 26 14.09 -16.79 14.52
C ALA A 26 15.10 -15.68 14.15
N GLY A 27 16.33 -16.09 13.84
CA GLY A 27 17.36 -15.18 13.34
C GLY A 27 17.10 -14.82 11.89
N SER A 28 17.08 -13.51 11.60
CA SER A 28 17.36 -12.87 10.30
C SER A 28 16.47 -13.12 9.07
N GLN A 29 15.56 -14.10 9.04
CA GLN A 29 14.71 -14.33 7.85
C GLN A 29 13.54 -13.33 7.70
N SER A 30 13.11 -12.65 8.76
CA SER A 30 11.88 -11.83 8.75
C SER A 30 11.96 -10.55 7.90
N TYR A 31 13.12 -9.88 7.86
CA TYR A 31 13.27 -8.60 7.17
C TYR A 31 13.42 -8.75 5.66
N GLU A 32 14.27 -9.65 5.18
CA GLU A 32 14.40 -9.88 3.74
C GLU A 32 13.10 -10.42 3.15
N GLU A 33 12.40 -11.29 3.88
CA GLU A 33 11.09 -11.78 3.47
C GLU A 33 10.07 -10.62 3.41
N LEU A 34 10.07 -9.70 4.37
CA LEU A 34 9.23 -8.49 4.33
C LEU A 34 9.55 -7.60 3.13
N ILE A 35 10.83 -7.30 2.89
CA ILE A 35 11.26 -6.50 1.74
C ILE A 35 10.82 -7.15 0.43
N ASN A 36 11.07 -8.45 0.27
CA ASN A 36 10.66 -9.21 -0.91
C ASN A 36 9.12 -9.23 -1.05
N ARG A 37 8.38 -9.35 0.05
CA ARG A 37 6.91 -9.33 0.01
C ARG A 37 6.35 -7.98 -0.42
N ILE A 38 6.99 -6.88 -0.01
CA ILE A 38 6.61 -5.54 -0.47
C ILE A 38 7.01 -5.33 -1.94
N GLN A 39 8.27 -5.56 -2.30
CA GLN A 39 8.81 -5.28 -3.63
C GLN A 39 8.27 -6.22 -4.71
N SER A 40 8.16 -7.51 -4.41
CA SER A 40 7.79 -8.52 -5.41
C SER A 40 6.30 -8.80 -5.39
N LYS A 41 5.70 -8.97 -4.20
CA LYS A 41 4.28 -9.37 -4.13
C LYS A 41 3.36 -8.16 -4.17
N LEU A 42 3.53 -7.21 -3.25
CA LEU A 42 2.64 -6.05 -3.18
C LEU A 42 2.80 -5.16 -4.41
N ALA A 43 4.01 -4.83 -4.84
CA ALA A 43 4.21 -3.99 -6.03
C ALA A 43 3.64 -4.64 -7.29
N TYR A 44 3.85 -5.96 -7.48
CA TYR A 44 3.24 -6.70 -8.59
C TYR A 44 1.71 -6.65 -8.52
N THR A 45 1.12 -6.99 -7.38
CA THR A 45 -0.34 -6.95 -7.19
C THR A 45 -0.88 -5.56 -7.51
N LEU A 46 -0.26 -4.50 -7.01
CA LEU A 46 -0.68 -3.11 -7.25
C LEU A 46 -0.45 -2.64 -8.69
N GLY A 47 0.59 -3.13 -9.35
CA GLY A 47 0.90 -2.83 -10.75
C GLY A 47 -0.05 -3.54 -11.72
N ALA A 48 -0.58 -4.70 -11.34
CA ALA A 48 -1.40 -5.55 -12.20
C ALA A 48 -2.90 -5.52 -11.87
N VAL A 49 -3.31 -5.02 -10.70
CA VAL A 49 -4.72 -5.03 -10.27
C VAL A 49 -5.62 -4.32 -11.27
N SER A 50 -6.66 -5.02 -11.73
CA SER A 50 -7.72 -4.42 -12.53
C SER A 50 -8.60 -3.53 -11.66
N LEU A 51 -8.60 -2.23 -11.97
CA LEU A 51 -9.32 -1.19 -11.22
C LEU A 51 -10.85 -1.27 -11.38
N GLU A 52 -11.32 -2.15 -12.26
CA GLU A 52 -12.75 -2.39 -12.50
C GLU A 52 -13.21 -3.74 -11.93
N ASN A 53 -12.28 -4.58 -11.43
CA ASN A 53 -12.59 -5.89 -10.88
C ASN A 53 -12.59 -5.84 -9.33
N PRO A 54 -13.77 -5.90 -8.68
CA PRO A 54 -13.88 -5.82 -7.22
C PRO A 54 -13.15 -6.95 -6.49
N TRP A 55 -13.06 -8.13 -7.12
CA TRP A 55 -12.35 -9.28 -6.55
C TRP A 55 -10.84 -9.02 -6.48
N GLU A 56 -10.24 -8.56 -7.58
CA GLU A 56 -8.81 -8.25 -7.61
C GLU A 56 -8.46 -7.10 -6.66
N LEU A 57 -9.31 -6.07 -6.58
CA LEU A 57 -9.13 -5.00 -5.59
C LEU A 57 -9.21 -5.51 -4.15
N SER A 58 -10.07 -6.50 -3.87
CA SER A 58 -10.17 -7.13 -2.55
C SER A 58 -8.91 -7.93 -2.21
N GLN A 59 -8.36 -8.64 -3.20
CA GLN A 59 -7.10 -9.36 -3.04
C GLN A 59 -5.93 -8.39 -2.80
N ALA A 60 -5.89 -7.26 -3.52
CA ALA A 60 -4.90 -6.22 -3.29
C ALA A 60 -5.00 -5.64 -1.87
N LEU A 61 -6.22 -5.38 -1.37
CA LEU A 61 -6.44 -4.93 0.00
C LEU A 61 -5.98 -5.97 1.04
N PHE A 62 -6.20 -7.26 0.79
CA PHE A 62 -5.70 -8.32 1.65
C PHE A 62 -4.17 -8.32 1.72
N ASP A 63 -3.49 -8.19 0.58
CA ASP A 63 -2.03 -8.13 0.53
C ASP A 63 -1.49 -6.89 1.28
N VAL A 64 -2.14 -5.73 1.14
CA VAL A 64 -1.81 -4.51 1.91
C VAL A 64 -1.95 -4.74 3.41
N GLY A 65 -3.06 -5.33 3.85
CA GLY A 65 -3.28 -5.65 5.28
C GLY A 65 -2.23 -6.61 5.83
N SER A 66 -1.80 -7.58 5.01
CA SER A 66 -0.74 -8.52 5.38
C SER A 66 0.63 -7.83 5.52
N VAL A 67 0.99 -6.94 4.59
CA VAL A 67 2.21 -6.12 4.68
C VAL A 67 2.17 -5.21 5.90
N LYS A 68 1.03 -4.56 6.18
CA LYS A 68 0.85 -3.70 7.35
C LYS A 68 1.18 -4.43 8.66
N GLY A 69 0.62 -5.63 8.84
CA GLY A 69 0.88 -6.46 10.02
C GLY A 69 2.35 -6.82 10.18
N LEU A 70 3.06 -7.07 9.07
CA LEU A 70 4.50 -7.32 9.10
C LEU A 70 5.30 -6.06 9.46
N ILE A 71 4.96 -4.90 8.88
CA ILE A 71 5.61 -3.64 9.28
C ILE A 71 5.37 -3.34 10.76
N ASP A 72 4.16 -3.54 11.28
CA ASP A 72 3.87 -3.31 12.70
C ASP A 72 4.67 -4.23 13.63
N ASN A 73 4.96 -5.47 13.19
CA ASN A 73 5.77 -6.42 13.95
C ASN A 73 7.28 -6.08 13.87
N GLU A 74 7.80 -5.86 12.67
CA GLU A 74 9.24 -5.67 12.43
C GLU A 74 9.70 -4.23 12.74
N ALA A 75 8.84 -3.21 12.59
CA ALA A 75 9.16 -1.81 12.91
C ALA A 75 8.77 -1.41 14.34
N ARG A 76 8.49 -2.39 15.22
CA ARG A 76 8.11 -2.13 16.63
C ARG A 76 9.24 -1.54 17.46
N SER A 77 10.49 -1.84 17.09
CA SER A 77 11.67 -1.34 17.80
C SER A 77 12.16 -0.01 17.23
N THR A 78 12.20 1.03 18.06
CA THR A 78 12.76 2.34 17.69
C THR A 78 14.27 2.31 17.45
N ALA A 79 14.95 1.24 17.88
CA ALA A 79 16.36 1.00 17.57
C ALA A 79 16.56 0.56 16.10
N VAL A 80 15.52 0.03 15.45
CA VAL A 80 15.56 -0.41 14.05
C VAL A 80 14.88 0.60 13.14
N VAL A 81 13.72 1.12 13.52
CA VAL A 81 12.96 2.12 12.76
C VAL A 81 12.57 3.28 13.67
N SER A 82 13.07 4.48 13.38
CA SER A 82 12.71 5.66 14.17
C SER A 82 11.20 5.92 14.15
N VAL A 83 10.64 6.53 15.20
CA VAL A 83 9.21 6.88 15.25
C VAL A 83 8.78 7.71 14.04
N ALA A 84 9.64 8.62 13.59
CA ALA A 84 9.41 9.43 12.39
C ALA A 84 9.37 8.57 11.11
N ALA A 85 10.29 7.62 10.97
CA ALA A 85 10.28 6.69 9.85
C ALA A 85 9.06 5.77 9.88
N LYS A 86 8.69 5.19 11.02
CA LYS A 86 7.48 4.37 11.16
C LYS A 86 6.25 5.12 10.72
N ARG A 87 6.08 6.38 11.16
CA ARG A 87 4.96 7.23 10.73
C ARG A 87 4.89 7.42 9.22
N LYS A 88 6.04 7.52 8.54
CA LYS A 88 6.08 7.61 7.07
C LYS A 88 5.67 6.29 6.40
N LEU A 89 6.16 5.15 6.91
CA LEU A 89 5.78 3.82 6.43
C LEU A 89 4.27 3.56 6.62
N ASP A 90 3.74 3.85 7.82
CA ASP A 90 2.33 3.72 8.14
C ASP A 90 1.47 4.60 7.21
N LYS A 91 1.89 5.84 6.97
CA LYS A 91 1.20 6.77 6.07
C LYS A 91 1.18 6.27 4.62
N ALA A 92 2.26 5.66 4.16
CA ALA A 92 2.34 5.06 2.84
C ALA A 92 1.38 3.89 2.67
N ILE A 93 1.36 2.96 3.61
CA ILE A 93 0.45 1.81 3.57
C ILE A 93 -1.00 2.26 3.66
N MET A 94 -1.33 3.18 4.57
CA MET A 94 -2.70 3.72 4.68
C MET A 94 -3.15 4.41 3.40
N ALA A 95 -2.27 5.16 2.73
CA ALA A 95 -2.61 5.81 1.46
C ALA A 95 -2.92 4.78 0.36
N ILE A 96 -2.17 3.68 0.28
CA ILE A 96 -2.45 2.57 -0.65
C ILE A 96 -3.80 1.92 -0.31
N GLU A 97 -4.02 1.61 0.96
CA GLU A 97 -5.26 1.00 1.46
C GLU A 97 -6.48 1.87 1.12
N ASP A 98 -6.41 3.17 1.41
CA ASP A 98 -7.48 4.12 1.15
C ASP A 98 -7.73 4.29 -0.35
N ALA A 99 -6.68 4.37 -1.16
CA ALA A 99 -6.82 4.45 -2.61
C ALA A 99 -7.52 3.21 -3.18
N LEU A 100 -7.14 2.00 -2.74
CA LEU A 100 -7.83 0.76 -3.15
C LEU A 100 -9.29 0.74 -2.70
N LYS A 101 -9.59 1.13 -1.46
CA LYS A 101 -10.99 1.24 -0.96
C LYS A 101 -11.81 2.24 -1.76
N ILE A 102 -11.21 3.38 -2.14
CA ILE A 102 -11.86 4.34 -3.02
C ILE A 102 -12.13 3.70 -4.38
N MET A 103 -11.17 2.96 -4.93
CA MET A 103 -11.37 2.30 -6.23
C MET A 103 -12.41 1.17 -6.21
N GLN A 104 -12.62 0.52 -5.07
CA GLN A 104 -13.67 -0.50 -4.90
C GLN A 104 -15.09 0.05 -4.91
N LYS A 105 -15.28 1.34 -4.64
CA LYS A 105 -16.61 1.93 -4.64
C LYS A 105 -17.17 1.94 -6.05
N ASP A 106 -18.48 1.77 -6.14
CA ASP A 106 -19.17 1.91 -7.40
C ASP A 106 -19.24 3.39 -7.78
N TRP A 107 -18.56 3.72 -8.88
CA TRP A 107 -18.44 5.07 -9.40
C TRP A 107 -18.86 5.04 -10.86
N GLY A 108 -19.53 6.09 -11.32
CA GLY A 108 -19.71 6.32 -12.75
C GLY A 108 -18.34 6.47 -13.45
N SER A 109 -18.26 6.14 -14.74
CA SER A 109 -16.98 6.13 -15.49
C SER A 109 -16.22 7.45 -15.46
N GLY A 110 -16.91 8.60 -15.50
CA GLY A 110 -16.31 9.93 -15.38
C GLY A 110 -15.80 10.22 -13.98
N GLU A 111 -16.57 9.88 -12.95
CA GLU A 111 -16.22 10.09 -11.55
C GLU A 111 -15.06 9.17 -11.12
N ARG A 112 -15.03 7.92 -11.59
CA ARG A 112 -13.95 6.97 -11.34
C ARG A 112 -12.60 7.54 -11.78
N ARG A 113 -12.52 8.20 -12.94
CA ARG A 113 -11.28 8.84 -13.42
C ARG A 113 -10.86 10.01 -12.54
N GLN A 114 -11.81 10.81 -12.06
CA GLN A 114 -11.52 11.91 -11.13
C GLN A 114 -11.02 11.39 -9.77
N GLN A 115 -11.62 10.31 -9.26
CA GLN A 115 -11.17 9.65 -8.05
C GLN A 115 -9.77 9.06 -8.23
N ALA A 116 -9.52 8.36 -9.34
CA ALA A 116 -8.19 7.83 -9.66
C ALA A 116 -7.13 8.95 -9.75
N ALA A 117 -7.45 10.08 -10.37
CA ALA A 117 -6.55 11.24 -10.43
C ALA A 117 -6.27 11.84 -9.04
N THR A 118 -7.29 11.92 -8.19
CA THR A 118 -7.17 12.39 -6.80
C THR A 118 -6.28 11.47 -5.99
N GLN A 119 -6.53 10.15 -6.08
CA GLN A 119 -5.71 9.15 -5.40
C GLN A 119 -4.27 9.15 -5.93
N ARG A 120 -4.07 9.29 -7.24
CA ARG A 120 -2.73 9.41 -7.85
C ARG A 120 -1.94 10.56 -7.25
N LYS A 121 -2.51 11.77 -7.17
CA LYS A 121 -1.85 12.94 -6.57
C LYS A 121 -1.54 12.74 -5.09
N LEU A 122 -2.44 12.09 -4.35
CA LEU A 122 -2.21 11.76 -2.93
C LEU A 122 -1.04 10.78 -2.79
N LEU A 123 -1.02 9.71 -3.57
CA LEU A 123 0.04 8.70 -3.57
C LEU A 123 1.39 9.32 -3.98
N GLU A 124 1.43 10.17 -5.01
CA GLU A 124 2.65 10.90 -5.41
C GLU A 124 3.19 11.81 -4.28
N SER A 125 2.30 12.48 -3.54
CA SER A 125 2.69 13.30 -2.38
C SER A 125 3.27 12.44 -1.25
N VAL A 126 2.64 11.31 -0.97
CA VAL A 126 3.09 10.36 0.05
C VAL A 126 4.42 9.71 -0.34
N GLN A 127 4.57 9.32 -1.60
CA GLN A 127 5.81 8.80 -2.18
C GLN A 127 6.97 9.80 -2.03
N LYS A 128 6.74 11.08 -2.36
CA LYS A 128 7.75 12.13 -2.13
C LYS A 128 8.13 12.26 -0.65
N SER A 129 7.18 12.08 0.26
CA SER A 129 7.42 12.18 1.70
C SER A 129 8.18 10.98 2.29
N LEU A 130 8.14 9.82 1.61
CA LEU A 130 8.90 8.62 1.97
C LEU A 130 10.41 8.80 1.78
N LYS A 131 10.84 9.71 0.91
CA LYS A 131 12.26 9.95 0.63
C LYS A 131 13.08 10.19 1.91
N ILE A 132 14.33 9.71 1.82
CA ILE A 132 15.23 9.31 2.91
C ILE A 132 15.53 10.46 3.88
N GLY A 133 15.52 10.14 5.17
CA GLY A 133 16.07 11.00 6.22
C GLY A 133 17.53 10.65 6.47
N VAL A 134 18.37 11.63 6.76
CA VAL A 134 19.85 11.49 6.88
C VAL A 134 20.29 10.51 7.98
N PHE A 135 19.37 10.06 8.84
CA PHE A 135 19.63 9.16 9.99
C PHE A 135 18.86 7.84 9.89
N ASP A 136 18.41 7.45 8.70
CA ASP A 136 17.77 6.16 8.51
C ASP A 136 18.79 5.01 8.67
N THR A 137 18.40 3.96 9.39
CA THR A 137 19.15 2.69 9.39
C THR A 137 19.04 2.03 8.02
N THR A 138 19.96 1.11 7.68
CA THR A 138 19.88 0.31 6.45
C THR A 138 18.52 -0.38 6.30
N THR A 139 17.99 -0.94 7.39
CA THR A 139 16.67 -1.58 7.40
C THR A 139 15.53 -0.58 7.15
N THR A 140 15.60 0.60 7.75
CA THR A 140 14.61 1.66 7.50
C THR A 140 14.63 2.10 6.04
N GLN A 141 15.83 2.25 5.48
CA GLN A 141 16.01 2.64 4.08
C GLN A 141 15.43 1.58 3.15
N ALA A 142 15.75 0.30 3.36
CA ALA A 142 15.22 -0.80 2.56
C ALA A 142 13.68 -0.84 2.59
N LEU A 143 13.06 -0.66 3.76
CA LEU A 143 11.59 -0.64 3.89
C LEU A 143 10.97 0.55 3.14
N LYS A 144 11.62 1.71 3.18
CA LYS A 144 11.17 2.91 2.44
C LYS A 144 11.27 2.69 0.94
N GLU A 145 12.39 2.15 0.46
CA GLU A 145 12.61 1.83 -0.96
C GLU A 145 11.61 0.77 -1.45
N ALA A 146 11.35 -0.25 -0.64
CA ALA A 146 10.36 -1.26 -0.96
C ALA A 146 8.95 -0.67 -1.14
N LEU A 147 8.51 0.17 -0.20
CA LEU A 147 7.23 0.86 -0.31
C LEU A 147 7.20 1.91 -1.42
N ASP A 148 8.33 2.55 -1.73
CA ASP A 148 8.46 3.46 -2.86
C ASP A 148 8.16 2.75 -4.18
N VAL A 149 8.72 1.55 -4.39
CA VAL A 149 8.45 0.71 -5.56
C VAL A 149 6.97 0.29 -5.64
N ALA A 150 6.37 -0.08 -4.50
CA ALA A 150 4.95 -0.45 -4.44
C ALA A 150 4.03 0.74 -4.79
N LEU A 151 4.34 1.93 -4.28
CA LEU A 151 3.63 3.16 -4.61
C LEU A 151 3.79 3.53 -6.09
N GLU A 152 5.01 3.49 -6.60
CA GLU A 152 5.29 3.77 -8.01
C GLU A 152 4.49 2.84 -8.93
N SER A 153 4.49 1.54 -8.64
CA SER A 153 3.72 0.55 -9.39
C SER A 153 2.23 0.88 -9.41
N PHE A 154 1.66 1.29 -8.27
CA PHE A 154 0.25 1.65 -8.22
C PHE A 154 -0.06 2.96 -8.94
N ILE A 155 0.79 3.98 -8.79
CA ILE A 155 0.66 5.29 -9.46
C ILE A 155 0.68 5.09 -10.99
N ILE A 156 1.60 4.26 -11.49
CA ILE A 156 1.68 3.91 -12.92
C ILE A 156 0.41 3.18 -13.36
N ASN A 157 -0.07 2.22 -12.58
CA ASN A 157 -1.30 1.49 -12.89
C ASN A 157 -2.51 2.43 -12.99
N LEU A 158 -2.70 3.32 -12.01
CA LEU A 158 -3.75 4.35 -12.02
C LEU A 158 -3.65 5.26 -13.25
N LYS A 159 -2.43 5.67 -13.62
CA LYS A 159 -2.18 6.53 -14.79
C LYS A 159 -2.53 5.83 -16.10
N ASN A 160 -2.12 4.57 -16.26
CA ASN A 160 -2.27 3.85 -17.53
C ASN A 160 -3.70 3.37 -17.76
N ASN A 161 -4.39 2.91 -16.72
CA ASN A 161 -5.73 2.34 -16.85
C ASN A 161 -6.85 3.38 -16.71
N LEU A 162 -6.60 4.52 -16.05
CA LEU A 162 -7.58 5.60 -15.90
C LEU A 162 -6.96 6.97 -16.22
N PRO A 163 -6.50 7.18 -17.48
CA PRO A 163 -5.89 8.44 -17.88
C PRO A 163 -6.88 9.60 -17.79
N ILE A 164 -6.38 10.77 -17.38
CA ILE A 164 -7.18 12.00 -17.31
C ILE A 164 -7.48 12.46 -18.74
N LEU A 165 -8.66 13.04 -18.98
CA LEU A 165 -9.09 13.49 -20.32
C LEU A 165 -8.11 14.46 -21.00
N GLU A 166 -7.39 15.27 -20.22
CA GLU A 166 -6.35 16.18 -20.69
C GLU A 166 -5.12 15.41 -21.22
N GLU A 167 -4.67 14.36 -20.53
CA GLU A 167 -3.58 13.49 -20.95
C GLU A 167 -3.96 12.70 -22.23
N ILE A 168 -5.24 12.33 -22.39
CA ILE A 168 -5.73 11.67 -23.62
C ILE A 168 -5.65 12.61 -24.83
N LYS A 169 -5.82 13.93 -24.65
CA LYS A 169 -5.70 14.89 -25.75
C LYS A 169 -4.24 15.03 -26.20
N GLU A 170 -3.30 15.18 -25.27
CA GLU A 170 -1.86 15.25 -25.60
C GLU A 170 -1.37 13.99 -26.33
N VAL A 171 -1.76 12.79 -25.88
CA VAL A 171 -1.36 11.53 -26.56
C VAL A 171 -1.94 11.43 -27.97
N LYS A 172 -3.16 11.95 -28.21
CA LYS A 172 -3.77 11.98 -29.55
C LYS A 172 -3.12 13.02 -30.46
N GLU A 173 -2.65 14.14 -29.93
CA GLU A 173 -1.93 15.16 -30.71
C GLU A 173 -0.52 14.69 -31.09
N ILE A 174 0.20 14.02 -30.19
CA ILE A 174 1.52 13.44 -30.49
C ILE A 174 1.41 12.35 -31.58
N LYS A 175 0.36 11.52 -31.56
CA LYS A 175 0.10 10.52 -32.62
C LYS A 175 -0.39 11.11 -33.95
N LYS A 176 -0.77 12.39 -33.99
CA LYS A 176 -1.17 13.11 -35.21
C LYS A 176 -0.07 13.98 -35.81
N ALA A 177 1.09 14.11 -35.16
CA ALA A 177 2.22 14.82 -35.75
C ALA A 177 2.68 14.10 -37.04
N PRO A 178 2.68 14.77 -38.20
CA PRO A 178 2.98 14.13 -39.47
C PRO A 178 4.47 13.76 -39.55
N GLN A 179 4.74 12.55 -40.05
CA GLN A 179 6.02 12.16 -40.64
C GLN A 179 6.23 12.98 -41.93
N ALA A 180 6.53 14.28 -41.78
CA ALA A 180 6.81 15.18 -42.89
C ALA A 180 8.24 15.71 -42.73
N ALA A 181 9.24 14.86 -43.02
CA ALA A 181 10.59 15.28 -43.43
C ALA A 181 11.51 14.07 -43.68
N ILE A 182 11.16 13.15 -44.58
CA ILE A 182 12.18 12.33 -45.26
C ILE A 182 11.78 12.23 -46.72
N GLY A 183 12.24 13.18 -47.51
CA GLY A 183 12.05 13.19 -48.96
C GLY A 183 12.57 14.47 -49.56
N GLN A 184 13.63 14.33 -50.35
CA GLN A 184 14.29 15.31 -51.22
C GLN A 184 15.43 16.12 -50.58
N VAL A 185 16.64 15.55 -50.66
CA VAL A 185 17.75 16.14 -51.44
C VAL A 185 18.42 15.03 -52.24
#